data_AF-A0A817RCQ7-F1
#
_entry.id   AF-A0A817RCQ7-F1
#
_cell.length_a   1.000
_cell.length_b   1.000
_cell.length_c   1.000
_cell.angle_alpha   90.00
_cell.angle_beta   90.00
_cell.angle_gamma   90.00
#
_symmetry.space_group_name_H-M   'P 1'
#
loop_
_entity.id
_entity.type
_entity.pdbx_description
1 polymer ?
#
loop_
_entity_poly.entity_id
_entity_poly.type
_entity_poly.pdbx_seq_one_letter_code
_entity_poly.pdbx_strand_id
1 'polypeptide(L)'
;MPRNKISNNIEGIVKYRLTKTYLYSVIQQELSEMNLNVLKGTISRIANKLGKECRFGLLNKQKPKFYRRRHLATPATVRCITLYIGKENPPTISLMAARCNISDGTAVSIIRDIIRAKY
;
A
#
# COMPACT_ATOMS: atom_id res chain seq x y z
N MET A 1 -22.21 -11.38 -13.33
CA MET A 1 -22.69 -12.06 -12.09
C MET A 1 -23.74 -11.19 -11.41
N PRO A 2 -24.97 -11.68 -11.16
CA PRO A 2 -25.98 -10.90 -10.46
C PRO A 2 -25.54 -10.63 -9.02
N ARG A 3 -25.68 -9.38 -8.56
CA ARG A 3 -25.36 -8.98 -7.19
C ARG A 3 -26.44 -9.54 -6.26
N ASN A 4 -26.10 -10.48 -5.40
CA ASN A 4 -27.03 -10.96 -4.37
C ASN A 4 -27.58 -9.78 -3.57
N LYS A 5 -28.90 -9.64 -3.61
CA LYS A 5 -29.64 -8.62 -2.87
C LYS A 5 -29.46 -8.94 -1.38
N ILE A 6 -28.96 -7.97 -0.63
CA ILE A 6 -28.80 -8.11 0.82
C ILE A 6 -30.20 -8.29 1.42
N SER A 7 -30.37 -9.19 2.38
CA SER A 7 -31.66 -9.35 3.04
C SER A 7 -32.01 -8.06 3.79
N ASN A 8 -33.27 -7.62 3.70
CA ASN A 8 -33.73 -6.37 4.30
C ASN A 8 -33.45 -6.32 5.83
N ASN A 9 -33.42 -7.48 6.48
CA ASN A 9 -33.09 -7.63 7.90
C ASN A 9 -31.64 -7.22 8.21
N ILE A 10 -30.67 -7.61 7.38
CA ILE A 10 -29.26 -7.22 7.54
C ILE A 10 -29.10 -5.72 7.34
N GLU A 11 -29.80 -5.15 6.34
CA GLU A 11 -29.77 -3.71 6.11
C GLU A 11 -30.33 -2.92 7.30
N GLY A 12 -31.41 -3.38 7.92
CA GLY A 12 -31.98 -2.77 9.13
C GLY A 12 -31.03 -2.80 10.32
N ILE A 13 -30.39 -3.94 10.58
CA ILE A 13 -29.41 -4.09 11.68
C ILE A 13 -28.23 -3.15 11.49
N VAL A 14 -27.65 -3.13 10.28
CA VAL A 14 -26.50 -2.27 9.97
C VAL A 14 -26.89 -0.79 10.07
N LYS A 15 -28.07 -0.39 9.61
CA LYS A 15 -28.57 1.00 9.75
C LYS A 15 -28.69 1.40 11.22
N TYR A 16 -29.31 0.57 12.06
CA TYR A 16 -29.45 0.82 13.49
C TYR A 16 -28.11 0.91 14.21
N ARG A 17 -27.13 0.08 13.83
CA ARG A 17 -25.81 0.13 14.45
C ARG A 17 -24.99 1.33 14.00
N LEU A 18 -25.12 1.75 12.74
CA LEU A 18 -24.52 3.00 12.24
C LEU A 18 -25.12 4.27 12.85
N THR A 19 -26.31 4.21 13.45
CA THR A 19 -26.82 5.35 14.25
C THR A 19 -26.21 5.41 15.64
N LYS A 20 -25.89 4.26 16.26
CA LYS A 20 -25.29 4.17 17.59
C LYS A 20 -23.76 4.25 17.61
N THR A 21 -23.07 3.70 16.62
CA THR A 21 -21.61 3.54 16.62
C THR A 21 -21.06 3.63 15.19
N TYR A 22 -19.93 4.34 15.02
CA TYR A 22 -19.35 4.56 13.69
C TYR A 22 -18.25 3.57 13.31
N LEU A 23 -17.88 2.63 14.19
CA LEU A 23 -16.73 1.74 13.98
C LEU A 23 -17.14 0.46 13.25
N TYR A 24 -16.50 0.21 12.11
CA TYR A 24 -16.72 -0.99 11.29
C TYR A 24 -16.44 -2.29 12.05
N SER A 25 -15.38 -2.34 12.86
CA SER A 25 -14.98 -3.55 13.59
C SER A 25 -16.06 -4.03 14.56
N VAL A 26 -16.73 -3.11 15.23
CA VAL A 26 -17.82 -3.40 16.19
C VAL A 26 -19.01 -3.98 15.43
N ILE A 27 -19.41 -3.34 14.33
CA ILE A 27 -20.52 -3.81 13.48
C ILE A 27 -20.20 -5.20 12.92
N GLN A 28 -18.95 -5.44 12.49
CA GLN A 28 -18.53 -6.73 11.96
C GLN A 28 -18.52 -7.83 13.04
N GLN A 29 -18.09 -7.50 14.26
CA GLN A 29 -18.09 -8.44 15.39
C GLN A 29 -19.52 -8.85 15.76
N GLU A 30 -20.43 -7.89 15.92
CA GLU A 30 -21.84 -8.18 16.25
C GLU A 30 -22.54 -8.99 15.15
N LEU A 31 -22.27 -8.68 13.87
CA LEU A 31 -22.81 -9.49 12.76
C LEU A 31 -22.26 -10.91 12.77
N SER A 32 -21.00 -11.09 13.17
CA SER A 32 -20.37 -12.41 13.30
C SER A 32 -20.96 -13.21 14.47
N GLU A 33 -21.24 -12.57 15.60
CA GLU A 33 -21.94 -13.17 16.76
C GLU A 33 -23.35 -13.63 16.40
N MET A 34 -24.01 -12.97 15.45
CA MET A 34 -25.32 -13.35 14.92
C MET A 34 -25.26 -14.39 13.78
N ASN A 35 -24.08 -14.97 13.49
CA ASN A 35 -23.83 -15.87 12.36
C ASN A 35 -24.13 -15.25 10.97
N LEU A 36 -24.06 -13.93 10.86
CA LEU A 36 -24.29 -13.19 9.61
C LEU A 36 -22.94 -12.77 8.99
N ASN A 37 -22.49 -13.52 7.99
CA ASN A 37 -21.27 -13.17 7.27
C ASN A 37 -21.55 -12.10 6.20
N VAL A 38 -21.35 -10.84 6.56
CA VAL A 38 -21.61 -9.69 5.68
C VAL A 38 -20.28 -9.11 5.17
N LEU A 39 -20.15 -9.01 3.85
CA LEU A 39 -18.99 -8.41 3.22
C LEU A 39 -18.80 -6.95 3.64
N LYS A 40 -17.54 -6.54 3.82
CA LYS A 40 -17.17 -5.14 4.10
C LYS A 40 -17.84 -4.14 3.15
N GLY A 41 -17.82 -4.44 1.86
CA GLY A 41 -18.39 -3.57 0.83
C GLY A 41 -19.92 -3.41 0.91
N THR A 42 -20.62 -4.30 1.60
CA THR A 42 -22.05 -4.18 1.89
C THR A 42 -22.29 -3.14 2.98
N ILE A 43 -21.55 -3.22 4.08
CA ILE A 43 -21.66 -2.27 5.20
C ILE A 43 -21.28 -0.86 4.74
N SER A 44 -20.21 -0.72 3.95
CA SER A 44 -19.82 0.56 3.32
C SER A 44 -20.93 1.16 2.45
N ARG A 45 -21.61 0.34 1.64
CA ARG A 45 -22.71 0.80 0.79
C ARG A 45 -23.90 1.30 1.61
N ILE A 46 -24.22 0.63 2.71
CA ILE A 46 -25.30 1.03 3.61
C ILE A 46 -24.93 2.33 4.35
N ALA A 47 -23.69 2.48 4.80
CA ALA A 47 -23.20 3.70 5.41
C ALA A 47 -23.27 4.91 4.46
N ASN A 48 -22.84 4.73 3.20
CA ASN A 48 -22.93 5.77 2.18
C ASN A 48 -24.38 6.18 1.89
N LYS A 49 -25.33 5.23 1.85
CA LYS A 49 -26.77 5.53 1.68
C LYS A 49 -27.33 6.39 2.83
N LEU A 50 -26.75 6.29 4.03
CA LEU A 50 -27.15 7.07 5.20
C LEU A 50 -26.41 8.42 5.29
N GLY A 51 -25.54 8.76 4.34
CA GLY A 51 -24.69 9.95 4.42
C GLY A 51 -23.68 9.89 5.57
N LYS A 52 -23.38 8.69 6.07
CA LYS A 52 -22.46 8.48 7.20
C LYS A 52 -21.17 7.83 6.71
N GLU A 53 -20.05 8.40 7.11
CA GLU A 53 -18.77 7.70 6.97
C GLU A 53 -18.65 6.66 8.09
N CYS A 54 -18.68 5.38 7.72
CA CYS A 54 -18.29 4.33 8.64
C CYS A 54 -16.77 4.46 8.86
N ARG A 55 -16.36 4.83 10.08
CA ARG A 55 -14.95 4.88 10.45
C ARG A 55 -14.43 3.45 10.41
N PHE A 56 -13.70 3.14 9.34
CA PHE A 56 -12.81 2.00 9.30
C PHE A 56 -11.64 2.33 10.21
N GLY A 57 -11.88 2.33 11.52
CA GLY A 57 -10.84 2.21 12.50
C GLY A 57 -10.09 0.94 12.14
N LEU A 58 -8.94 1.11 11.49
CA LEU A 58 -7.89 0.11 11.56
C LEU A 58 -7.69 -0.05 13.06
N LEU A 59 -8.25 -1.11 13.65
CA LEU A 59 -7.63 -1.74 14.80
C LEU A 59 -6.14 -1.69 14.50
N ASN A 60 -5.38 -0.96 15.31
CA ASN A 60 -3.99 -0.61 15.12
C ASN A 60 -3.10 -1.87 15.05
N LYS A 61 -3.29 -2.73 14.05
CA LYS A 61 -2.24 -3.54 13.48
C LYS A 61 -1.41 -2.52 12.73
N GLN A 62 -0.52 -1.84 13.47
CA GLN A 62 0.63 -1.18 12.88
C GLN A 62 1.20 -2.20 11.91
N LYS A 63 0.97 -1.99 10.61
CA LYS A 63 1.70 -2.78 9.61
C LYS A 63 3.15 -2.58 9.98
N PRO A 64 3.95 -3.64 10.20
CA PRO A 64 5.36 -3.46 10.48
C PRO A 64 5.89 -2.57 9.35
N LYS A 65 6.37 -1.38 9.71
CA LYS A 65 7.09 -0.53 8.77
C LYS A 65 8.30 -1.37 8.40
N PHE A 66 8.23 -2.04 7.25
CA PHE A 66 9.39 -2.69 6.67
C PHE A 66 10.39 -1.57 6.39
N TYR A 67 11.30 -1.33 7.33
CA TYR A 67 12.53 -0.64 7.08
C TYR A 67 13.31 -1.54 6.12
N ARG A 68 13.02 -1.40 4.81
CA ARG A 68 13.92 -1.93 3.79
C ARG A 68 15.25 -1.25 4.06
N ARG A 69 16.22 -1.99 4.61
CA ARG A 69 17.60 -1.51 4.70
C ARG A 69 17.95 -0.99 3.32
N ARG A 70 18.27 0.31 3.21
CA ARG A 70 18.73 0.89 1.94
C ARG A 70 19.91 0.02 1.50
N HIS A 71 19.82 -0.52 0.29
CA HIS A 71 20.92 -1.27 -0.28
C HIS A 71 22.10 -0.30 -0.39
N LEU A 72 23.11 -0.50 0.46
CA LEU A 72 24.30 0.34 0.47
C LEU A 72 25.04 0.11 -0.85
N ALA A 73 25.51 1.19 -1.46
CA ALA A 73 26.36 1.11 -2.64
C ALA A 73 27.66 0.41 -2.24
N THR A 74 27.85 -0.82 -2.72
CA THR A 74 29.11 -1.54 -2.54
C THR A 74 30.14 -1.05 -3.57
N PRO A 75 31.45 -1.16 -3.29
CA PRO A 75 32.48 -0.81 -4.26
C PRO A 75 32.34 -1.54 -5.60
N ALA A 76 31.75 -2.73 -5.62
CA ALA A 76 31.43 -3.46 -6.85
C ALA A 76 30.32 -2.77 -7.66
N THR A 77 29.23 -2.35 -7.01
CA THR A 77 28.12 -1.64 -7.68
C THR A 77 28.53 -0.26 -8.21
N VAL A 78 29.41 0.45 -7.49
CA VAL A 78 29.97 1.73 -7.96
C VAL A 78 30.79 1.50 -9.23
N ARG A 79 31.71 0.53 -9.22
CA ARG A 79 32.51 0.16 -10.41
C ARG A 79 31.62 -0.24 -11.60
N CYS A 80 30.59 -1.05 -11.36
CA CYS A 80 29.62 -1.45 -12.38
C CYS A 80 28.97 -0.23 -13.06
N ILE A 81 28.53 0.76 -12.27
CA ILE A 81 27.93 1.99 -12.81
C ILE A 81 28.94 2.87 -13.55
N THR A 82 30.15 3.03 -13.00
CA THR A 82 31.20 3.84 -13.63
C THR A 82 31.53 3.38 -15.05
N LEU A 83 31.51 2.06 -15.30
CA LEU A 83 31.73 1.49 -16.64
C LEU A 83 30.67 1.90 -17.68
N TYR A 84 29.47 2.27 -17.24
CA TYR A 84 28.38 2.69 -18.13
C TYR A 84 28.37 4.20 -18.34
N ILE A 85 28.72 5.00 -17.32
CA ILE A 85 28.75 6.47 -17.42
C ILE A 85 29.81 6.93 -18.43
N GLY A 86 30.93 6.23 -18.55
CA GLY A 86 32.04 6.61 -19.44
C GLY A 86 31.82 6.30 -20.93
N LYS A 87 30.65 5.79 -21.34
CA LYS A 87 30.35 5.44 -22.73
C LYS A 87 29.79 6.66 -23.48
N GLU A 88 30.09 6.79 -24.78
CA GLU A 88 29.53 7.86 -25.63
C GLU A 88 28.00 7.89 -25.62
N ASN A 89 27.35 6.73 -25.42
CA ASN A 89 25.91 6.59 -25.26
C ASN A 89 25.59 5.74 -24.02
N PRO A 90 25.46 6.35 -22.83
CA PRO A 90 25.15 5.61 -21.62
C PRO A 90 23.72 5.05 -21.67
N PRO A 91 23.50 3.80 -21.23
CA PRO A 91 22.16 3.25 -21.09
C PRO A 91 21.34 4.04 -20.05
N THR A 92 20.01 3.91 -20.11
CA THR A 92 19.13 4.56 -19.13
C THR A 92 19.44 4.09 -17.70
N ILE A 93 19.19 4.96 -16.71
CA ILE A 93 19.44 4.66 -15.30
C ILE A 93 18.77 3.36 -14.86
N SER A 94 17.52 3.13 -15.26
CA SER A 94 16.79 1.90 -14.94
C SER A 94 17.44 0.66 -15.56
N LEU A 95 17.98 0.77 -16.78
CA LEU A 95 18.71 -0.33 -17.43
C LEU A 95 20.07 -0.58 -16.75
N MET A 96 20.78 0.47 -16.33
CA MET A 96 22.01 0.34 -15.53
C MET A 96 21.73 -0.33 -14.18
N ALA A 97 20.67 0.12 -13.50
CA ALA A 97 20.25 -0.41 -12.19
C ALA A 97 19.89 -1.90 -12.28
N ALA A 98 19.12 -2.29 -13.29
CA ALA A 98 18.78 -3.68 -13.57
C ALA A 98 20.03 -4.53 -13.82
N ARG A 99 20.97 -4.05 -14.66
CA ARG A 99 22.22 -4.77 -14.97
C ARG A 99 23.16 -4.90 -13.78
N CYS A 100 23.19 -3.91 -12.89
CA CYS A 100 24.00 -3.94 -11.67
C CYS A 100 23.25 -4.53 -10.46
N ASN A 101 22.04 -5.08 -10.66
CA ASN A 101 21.18 -5.66 -9.62
C ASN A 101 20.97 -4.75 -8.39
N ILE A 102 20.69 -3.48 -8.65
CA ILE A 102 20.40 -2.48 -7.61
C ILE A 102 19.11 -1.72 -7.92
N SER A 103 18.61 -0.97 -6.95
CA SER A 103 17.48 -0.07 -7.19
C SER A 103 17.87 1.16 -7.99
N ASP A 104 16.95 1.70 -8.77
CA ASP A 104 17.12 2.96 -9.51
C ASP A 104 17.57 4.10 -8.59
N GLY A 105 16.99 4.19 -7.39
CA GLY A 105 17.38 5.20 -6.40
C GLY A 105 18.84 5.06 -5.94
N THR A 106 19.34 3.84 -5.79
CA THR A 106 20.75 3.56 -5.49
C THR A 106 21.63 3.98 -6.67
N ALA A 107 21.22 3.67 -7.90
CA ALA A 107 21.95 4.06 -9.11
C ALA A 107 22.08 5.58 -9.24
N VAL A 108 20.98 6.32 -9.03
CA VAL A 108 20.98 7.79 -9.03
C VAL A 108 21.91 8.37 -7.96
N SER A 109 21.90 7.80 -6.75
CA SER A 109 22.79 8.25 -5.68
C SER A 109 24.26 8.09 -6.08
N ILE A 110 24.63 6.92 -6.60
CA ILE A 110 25.99 6.63 -7.04
C ILE A 110 26.41 7.59 -8.16
N ILE A 111 25.57 7.79 -9.18
CA ILE A 111 25.86 8.72 -10.28
C ILE A 111 26.07 10.14 -9.75
N ARG A 112 25.19 10.60 -8.84
CA ARG A 112 25.30 11.93 -8.23
C ARG A 112 26.59 12.09 -7.44
N ASP A 113 26.98 11.08 -6.67
CA ASP A 113 28.21 11.10 -5.87
C ASP A 113 29.46 11.10 -6.76
N ILE A 114 29.44 10.34 -7.88
CA ILE A 114 30.52 10.36 -8.88
C ILE A 114 30.65 11.74 -9.54
N ILE A 115 29.53 12.38 -9.92
CA ILE A 115 29.55 13.72 -10.52
C ILE A 115 30.09 14.75 -9.50
N ARG A 116 29.63 14.69 -8.25
CA ARG A 116 30.13 15.55 -7.16
C ARG A 116 31.59 15.36 -6.81
N ALA A 117 32.18 14.20 -7.11
CA ALA A 117 33.61 13.97 -6.89
C ALA A 117 34.48 14.53 -8.03
N LYS A 118 33.89 14.85 -9.19
CA LYS A 118 34.59 15.37 -10.37
C LYS A 118 34.62 16.91 -10.44
N TYR A 119 33.77 17.58 -9.67
CA TYR A 119 33.63 19.04 -9.60
C TYR A 119 33.75 19.48 -8.15
#